data_AF-A0ABD0ST41-F1
#
_entry.id   AF-A0ABD0ST41-F1
#
_cell.length_a   1.000
_cell.length_b   1.000
_cell.length_c   1.000
_cell.angle_alpha   90.00
_cell.angle_beta   90.00
_cell.angle_gamma   90.00
#
_symmetry.space_group_name_H-M   'P 1'
#
loop_
_entity.id
_entity.type
_entity.pdbx_description
1 polymer ?
#
loop_
_entity_poly.entity_id
_entity_poly.type
_entity_poly.pdbx_seq_one_letter_code
_entity_poly.pdbx_strand_id
1 'polypeptide(L)'
;MIAGYRLSSRFMNISTPITRGRYATDQLEYVKSAILSTGNLEWPTLKKNTLEIKGSINSKNIDAVLLKVMVNSRKFDAALSFAEYLRSTNKELNLGSINGLLVLFYEMGKVNELAEEHKTFILESYKDLYSKYKVLDSTTCEKLIHALCVIGEWKKALKVLDDIKLTSKPSHSAYSVIIASLFQANKKSEAMKLIERSVSDNRPIQHVAYAAWINYVLKKYKDKKTLIKHLEEINVHIANNAVNVTEKTAQFIQETYTNLKWDAQFTRIRKLDGQCMCCNEKLDCLKITEEEFISLQGNIKEKLIVGSDLFLKTSPEELDRFLQFVDETAPYDVVLDALNIAYVARNGNLDKVGILNMVVNYFESRNKKMLLLGRKHMLHWPRKQMQRIMGPKMIHTS
;
A
#
# COMPACT_ATOMS: atom_id res chain seq x y z
N MET A 1 28.18 -3.63 5.53
CA MET A 1 26.96 -3.95 6.30
C MET A 1 25.93 -2.87 6.04
N ILE A 2 24.98 -3.16 5.15
CA ILE A 2 23.98 -2.20 4.67
C ILE A 2 22.80 -2.23 5.65
N ALA A 3 22.53 -1.10 6.32
CA ALA A 3 21.27 -0.88 7.00
C ALA A 3 20.18 -0.77 5.93
N GLY A 4 19.57 -1.91 5.61
CA GLY A 4 18.43 -1.96 4.71
C GLY A 4 17.26 -1.21 5.34
N TYR A 5 16.82 -0.15 4.67
CA TYR A 5 15.47 0.38 4.87
C TYR A 5 14.50 -0.78 4.71
N ARG A 6 13.90 -1.23 5.82
CA ARG A 6 12.77 -2.15 5.82
C ARG A 6 11.59 -1.41 5.19
N LEU A 7 11.51 -1.43 3.86
CA LEU A 7 10.23 -1.36 3.19
C LEU A 7 9.42 -2.52 3.76
N SER A 8 8.40 -2.19 4.55
CA SER A 8 7.40 -3.16 4.95
C SER A 8 6.71 -3.58 3.66
N SER A 9 7.19 -4.67 3.07
CA SER A 9 6.44 -5.47 2.13
C SER A 9 5.27 -6.05 2.93
N ARG A 10 4.23 -5.23 3.13
CA ARG A 10 2.89 -5.77 3.33
C ARG A 10 2.48 -6.38 1.98
N PHE A 11 3.08 -7.53 1.68
CA PHE A 11 2.31 -8.62 1.10
C PHE A 11 0.99 -8.65 1.87
N MET A 12 -0.13 -8.83 1.18
CA MET A 12 -1.36 -9.21 1.86
C MET A 12 -1.08 -10.51 2.62
N ASN A 13 -0.60 -10.37 3.86
CA ASN A 13 -0.76 -11.40 4.86
C ASN A 13 -2.26 -11.39 5.10
N ILE A 14 -2.96 -12.30 4.40
CA ILE A 14 -4.35 -12.66 4.68
C ILE A 14 -4.47 -13.25 6.10
N SER A 15 -3.33 -13.49 6.76
CA SER A 15 -3.18 -13.66 8.20
C SER A 15 -3.07 -12.30 8.89
N THR A 16 -4.22 -11.79 9.36
CA THR A 16 -4.24 -11.06 10.63
C THR A 16 -3.44 -11.86 11.66
N PRO A 17 -2.58 -11.25 12.50
CA PRO A 17 -1.98 -11.95 13.61
C PRO A 17 -3.09 -12.21 14.63
N ILE A 18 -3.85 -13.28 14.38
CA ILE A 18 -4.63 -13.97 15.40
C ILE A 18 -3.57 -14.38 16.41
N THR A 19 -3.68 -13.90 17.64
CA THR A 19 -3.00 -14.45 18.81
C THR A 19 -3.04 -15.97 18.69
N ARG A 20 -1.92 -16.59 18.28
CA ARG A 20 -1.84 -18.02 17.93
C ARG A 20 -1.94 -18.83 19.21
N GLY A 21 -3.16 -19.05 19.68
CA GLY A 21 -3.45 -20.18 20.54
C GLY A 21 -3.25 -21.47 19.75
N ARG A 22 -2.56 -22.44 20.34
CA ARG A 22 -2.24 -23.76 19.76
C ARG A 22 -3.46 -24.49 19.17
N TYR A 23 -4.67 -24.15 19.63
CA TYR A 23 -5.93 -24.79 19.22
C TYR A 23 -6.59 -24.14 17.99
N ALA A 24 -6.25 -22.89 17.64
CA ALA A 24 -6.82 -22.24 16.46
C ALA A 24 -6.25 -22.80 15.14
N THR A 25 -5.07 -23.42 15.19
CA THR A 25 -4.42 -24.11 14.07
C THR A 25 -5.09 -25.45 13.77
N ASP A 26 -5.45 -26.21 14.79
CA ASP A 26 -5.96 -27.58 14.65
C ASP A 26 -7.34 -27.62 13.95
N GLN A 27 -8.25 -26.71 14.33
CA GLN A 27 -9.54 -26.57 13.65
C GLN A 27 -9.37 -26.24 12.15
N LEU A 28 -8.47 -25.31 11.83
CA LEU A 28 -8.25 -24.87 10.46
C LEU A 28 -7.54 -25.96 9.63
N GLU A 29 -6.63 -26.71 10.24
CA GLU A 29 -5.98 -27.86 9.62
C GLU A 29 -6.98 -28.98 9.33
N TYR A 30 -7.88 -29.29 10.27
CA TYR A 30 -8.96 -30.26 10.05
C TYR A 30 -9.88 -29.84 8.89
N VAL A 31 -10.32 -28.58 8.88
CA VAL A 31 -11.17 -28.05 7.80
C VAL A 31 -10.46 -28.16 6.45
N LYS A 32 -9.19 -27.76 6.39
CA LYS A 32 -8.38 -27.86 5.16
C LYS A 32 -8.22 -29.31 4.73
N SER A 33 -7.87 -30.22 5.64
CA SER A 33 -7.66 -31.63 5.28
C SER A 33 -8.96 -32.26 4.78
N ALA A 34 -10.09 -32.01 5.44
CA ALA A 34 -11.39 -32.52 5.01
C ALA A 34 -11.78 -32.02 3.61
N ILE A 35 -11.70 -30.70 3.37
CA ILE A 35 -12.03 -30.08 2.07
C ILE A 35 -11.12 -30.57 0.95
N LEU A 36 -9.85 -30.90 1.26
CA LEU A 36 -8.89 -31.36 0.27
C LEU A 36 -8.95 -32.87 0.00
N SER A 37 -9.43 -33.67 0.95
CA SER A 37 -9.35 -35.14 0.89
C SER A 37 -10.61 -35.86 0.40
N THR A 38 -11.79 -35.22 0.45
CA THR A 38 -13.05 -35.92 0.18
C THR A 38 -13.76 -35.41 -1.07
N GLY A 39 -14.18 -36.35 -1.94
CA GLY A 39 -15.00 -36.06 -3.12
C GLY A 39 -16.51 -35.96 -2.83
N ASN A 40 -16.96 -36.41 -1.66
CA ASN A 40 -18.35 -36.29 -1.20
C ASN A 40 -18.37 -35.74 0.23
N LEU A 41 -18.66 -34.45 0.37
CA LEU A 41 -18.59 -33.70 1.63
C LEU A 41 -19.98 -33.60 2.25
N GLU A 42 -20.19 -34.31 3.37
CA GLU A 42 -21.38 -34.15 4.20
C GLU A 42 -21.24 -32.91 5.09
N TRP A 43 -21.80 -31.78 4.65
CA TRP A 43 -21.67 -30.48 5.32
C TRP A 43 -22.08 -30.48 6.81
N PRO A 44 -23.18 -31.14 7.23
CA PRO A 44 -23.54 -31.22 8.65
C PRO A 44 -22.45 -31.91 9.49
N THR A 45 -21.89 -33.00 8.98
CA THR A 45 -20.84 -33.78 9.64
C THR A 45 -19.55 -32.97 9.76
N LEU A 46 -19.15 -32.31 8.67
CA LEU A 46 -17.97 -31.43 8.68
C LEU A 46 -18.13 -30.31 9.70
N LYS A 47 -19.31 -29.65 9.74
CA LYS A 47 -19.60 -28.59 10.70
C LYS A 47 -19.55 -29.09 12.13
N LYS A 48 -20.19 -30.23 12.42
CA LYS A 48 -20.20 -30.85 13.76
C LYS A 48 -18.78 -31.16 14.23
N ASN A 49 -18.01 -31.89 13.44
CA ASN A 49 -16.65 -32.30 13.79
C ASN A 49 -15.72 -31.09 13.98
N THR A 50 -15.88 -30.04 13.18
CA THR A 50 -15.11 -28.80 13.33
C THR A 50 -15.42 -28.09 14.65
N LEU A 51 -16.67 -28.10 15.11
CA LEU A 51 -17.10 -27.46 16.35
C LEU A 51 -16.71 -28.26 17.60
N GLU A 52 -16.49 -29.57 17.49
CA GLU A 52 -15.98 -30.43 18.58
C GLU A 52 -14.50 -30.15 18.89
N ILE A 53 -13.73 -29.74 17.89
CA ILE A 53 -12.34 -29.31 18.07
C ILE A 53 -12.34 -27.95 18.74
N LYS A 54 -11.67 -27.81 19.89
CA LYS A 54 -11.53 -26.51 20.58
C LYS A 54 -10.79 -25.51 19.69
N GLY A 55 -11.27 -24.27 19.62
CA GLY A 55 -10.56 -23.19 18.93
C GLY A 55 -11.42 -21.95 18.72
N SER A 56 -11.10 -21.17 17.68
CA SER A 56 -11.75 -19.89 17.36
C SER A 56 -12.96 -19.98 16.41
N ILE A 57 -13.10 -21.10 15.70
CA ILE A 57 -14.26 -21.40 14.86
C ILE A 57 -15.42 -21.80 15.78
N ASN A 58 -16.57 -21.16 15.59
CA ASN A 58 -17.79 -21.36 16.35
C ASN A 58 -19.02 -21.32 15.42
N SER A 59 -20.21 -21.59 15.97
CA SER A 59 -21.45 -21.67 15.21
C SER A 59 -21.82 -20.40 14.43
N LYS A 60 -21.29 -19.23 14.82
CA LYS A 60 -21.56 -17.95 14.15
C LYS A 60 -20.63 -17.66 12.97
N ASN A 61 -19.42 -18.22 12.95
CA ASN A 61 -18.41 -17.90 11.94
C ASN A 61 -18.02 -19.09 11.04
N ILE A 62 -18.45 -20.30 11.37
CA ILE A 62 -18.07 -21.53 10.67
C ILE A 62 -18.36 -21.47 9.17
N ASP A 63 -19.53 -20.98 8.77
CA ASP A 63 -19.92 -20.93 7.35
C ASP A 63 -19.00 -20.01 6.54
N ALA A 64 -18.70 -18.83 7.09
CA ALA A 64 -17.78 -17.87 6.49
C ALA A 64 -16.34 -18.43 6.39
N VAL A 65 -15.90 -19.19 7.40
CA VAL A 65 -14.58 -19.83 7.40
C VAL A 65 -14.50 -20.95 6.37
N LEU A 66 -15.51 -21.81 6.29
CA LEU A 66 -15.58 -22.88 5.30
C LEU A 66 -15.54 -22.32 3.87
N LEU A 67 -16.37 -21.31 3.58
CA LEU A 67 -16.35 -20.60 2.29
C LEU A 67 -14.97 -20.02 1.99
N LYS A 68 -14.37 -19.32 2.96
CA LYS A 68 -13.02 -18.74 2.80
C LYS A 68 -11.96 -19.80 2.49
N VAL A 69 -12.00 -20.95 3.16
CA VAL A 69 -11.03 -22.04 2.91
C VAL A 69 -11.20 -22.65 1.53
N MET A 70 -12.45 -22.93 1.13
CA MET A 70 -12.74 -23.51 -0.19
C MET A 70 -12.34 -22.56 -1.32
N VAL A 71 -12.69 -21.27 -1.20
CA VAL A 71 -12.34 -20.25 -2.21
C VAL A 71 -10.82 -20.06 -2.32
N ASN A 72 -10.12 -19.94 -1.19
CA ASN A 72 -8.65 -19.80 -1.20
C ASN A 72 -7.95 -21.04 -1.78
N SER A 73 -8.54 -22.23 -1.58
CA SER A 73 -8.03 -23.50 -2.13
C SER A 73 -8.51 -23.76 -3.57
N ARG A 74 -9.23 -22.81 -4.20
CA ARG A 74 -9.85 -22.94 -5.54
C ARG A 74 -10.75 -24.17 -5.70
N LYS A 75 -11.39 -24.64 -4.62
CA LYS A 75 -12.38 -25.72 -4.65
C LYS A 75 -13.77 -25.13 -4.88
N PHE A 76 -13.99 -24.60 -6.09
CA PHE A 76 -15.23 -23.88 -6.42
C PHE A 76 -16.46 -24.78 -6.41
N ASP A 77 -16.36 -26.03 -6.89
CA ASP A 77 -17.49 -26.98 -6.88
C ASP A 77 -17.95 -27.30 -5.45
N ALA A 78 -17.00 -27.51 -4.55
CA ALA A 78 -17.29 -27.69 -3.12
C ALA A 78 -17.94 -26.44 -2.51
N ALA A 79 -17.45 -25.25 -2.87
CA ALA A 79 -18.02 -23.98 -2.40
C ALA A 79 -19.45 -23.74 -2.91
N LEU A 80 -19.75 -24.15 -4.15
CA LEU A 80 -21.09 -24.09 -4.74
C LEU A 80 -22.04 -25.07 -4.07
N SER A 81 -21.63 -26.33 -3.88
CA SER A 81 -22.42 -27.32 -3.13
C SER A 81 -22.70 -26.86 -1.70
N PHE A 82 -21.72 -26.22 -1.06
CA PHE A 82 -21.95 -25.62 0.27
C PHE A 82 -22.89 -24.42 0.20
N ALA A 83 -22.84 -23.59 -0.84
CA ALA A 83 -23.78 -22.48 -1.04
C ALA A 83 -25.23 -22.97 -1.21
N GLU A 84 -25.43 -24.08 -1.91
CA GLU A 84 -26.74 -24.76 -2.02
C GLU A 84 -27.21 -25.28 -0.67
N TYR A 85 -26.33 -25.96 0.09
CA TYR A 85 -26.61 -26.40 1.46
C TYR A 85 -27.00 -25.24 2.37
N LEU A 86 -26.30 -24.10 2.30
CA LEU A 86 -26.64 -22.92 3.09
C LEU A 86 -28.01 -22.35 2.70
N ARG A 87 -28.37 -22.39 1.41
CA ARG A 87 -29.68 -21.94 0.93
C ARG A 87 -30.82 -22.87 1.33
N SER A 88 -30.59 -24.19 1.39
CA SER A 88 -31.62 -25.16 1.78
C SER A 88 -31.85 -25.22 3.29
N THR A 89 -30.82 -24.95 4.10
CA THR A 89 -30.89 -25.09 5.57
C THR A 89 -31.17 -23.79 6.31
N ASN A 90 -30.88 -22.63 5.72
CA ASN A 90 -31.08 -21.35 6.38
C ASN A 90 -32.25 -20.58 5.77
N LYS A 91 -33.14 -20.07 6.63
CA LYS A 91 -34.19 -19.13 6.22
C LYS A 91 -33.60 -17.79 5.75
N GLU A 92 -32.52 -17.34 6.38
CA GLU A 92 -31.78 -16.13 6.00
C GLU A 92 -30.29 -16.36 6.20
N LEU A 93 -29.46 -15.94 5.25
CA LEU A 93 -28.02 -16.04 5.35
C LEU A 93 -27.47 -14.92 6.26
N ASN A 94 -26.55 -15.27 7.15
CA ASN A 94 -25.85 -14.27 7.95
C ASN A 94 -24.87 -13.45 7.08
N LEU A 95 -24.46 -12.27 7.58
CA LEU A 95 -23.55 -11.35 6.86
C LEU A 95 -22.22 -12.00 6.47
N GLY A 96 -21.69 -12.90 7.30
CA GLY A 96 -20.46 -13.63 7.02
C GLY A 96 -20.59 -14.58 5.83
N SER A 97 -21.71 -15.31 5.76
CA SER A 97 -22.03 -16.20 4.63
C SER A 97 -22.25 -15.41 3.35
N ILE A 98 -23.00 -14.29 3.40
CA ILE A 98 -23.18 -13.39 2.25
C ILE A 98 -21.81 -12.90 1.74
N ASN A 99 -20.97 -12.36 2.63
CA ASN A 99 -19.63 -11.92 2.27
C ASN A 99 -18.78 -13.04 1.67
N GLY A 100 -18.87 -14.27 2.19
CA GLY A 100 -18.17 -15.44 1.65
C GLY A 100 -18.63 -15.80 0.24
N LEU A 101 -19.94 -15.76 -0.02
CA LEU A 101 -20.51 -16.02 -1.34
C LEU A 101 -20.16 -14.91 -2.36
N LEU A 102 -20.18 -13.64 -1.95
CA LEU A 102 -19.72 -12.53 -2.81
C LEU A 102 -18.25 -12.72 -3.24
N VAL A 103 -17.39 -13.20 -2.33
CA VAL A 103 -15.99 -13.53 -2.65
C VAL A 103 -15.90 -14.73 -3.60
N LEU A 104 -16.68 -15.78 -3.36
CA LEU A 104 -16.75 -16.96 -4.24
C LEU A 104 -17.09 -16.54 -5.67
N PHE A 105 -18.17 -15.79 -5.86
CA PHE A 105 -18.61 -15.39 -7.19
C PHE A 105 -17.64 -14.41 -7.86
N TYR A 106 -17.00 -13.51 -7.10
CA TYR A 106 -15.91 -12.71 -7.63
C TYR A 106 -14.73 -13.56 -8.14
N GLU A 107 -14.29 -14.57 -7.37
CA GLU A 107 -13.19 -15.43 -7.79
C GLU A 107 -13.54 -16.34 -8.97
N MET A 108 -14.78 -16.84 -9.04
CA MET A 108 -15.28 -17.58 -10.20
C MET A 108 -15.39 -16.70 -11.45
N GLY A 109 -15.92 -15.49 -11.30
CA GLY A 109 -16.13 -14.54 -12.39
C GLY A 109 -14.83 -14.01 -13.02
N LYS A 110 -13.69 -14.16 -12.33
CA LYS A 110 -12.36 -13.89 -12.89
C LYS A 110 -11.90 -14.95 -13.88
N VAL A 111 -12.47 -16.15 -13.83
CA VAL A 111 -12.08 -17.30 -14.66
C VAL A 111 -13.07 -17.51 -15.79
N ASN A 112 -14.37 -17.53 -15.47
CA ASN A 112 -15.45 -17.82 -16.41
C ASN A 112 -16.60 -16.82 -16.24
N GLU A 113 -17.47 -16.72 -17.24
CA GLU A 113 -18.73 -16.00 -17.06
C GLU A 113 -19.59 -16.65 -15.98
N LEU A 114 -20.17 -15.84 -15.10
CA LEU A 114 -21.06 -16.30 -14.03
C LEU A 114 -22.44 -16.68 -14.59
N ALA A 115 -22.99 -17.78 -14.08
CA ALA A 115 -24.39 -18.14 -14.29
C ALA A 115 -25.34 -17.04 -13.77
N GLU A 116 -26.51 -16.92 -14.41
CA GLU A 116 -27.50 -15.87 -14.10
C GLU A 116 -28.02 -15.91 -12.66
N GLU A 117 -28.11 -17.11 -12.06
CA GLU A 117 -28.45 -17.27 -10.65
C GLU A 117 -27.44 -16.60 -9.70
N HIS A 118 -26.14 -16.66 -10.03
CA HIS A 118 -25.08 -16.03 -9.24
C HIS A 118 -25.07 -14.51 -9.43
N LYS A 119 -25.31 -14.04 -10.66
CA LYS A 119 -25.48 -12.62 -10.96
C LYS A 119 -26.68 -12.05 -10.19
N THR A 120 -27.80 -12.77 -10.18
CA THR A 120 -29.03 -12.41 -9.43
C THR A 120 -28.75 -12.33 -7.94
N PHE A 121 -28.08 -13.34 -7.36
CA PHE A 121 -27.71 -13.32 -5.94
C PHE A 121 -26.89 -12.08 -5.55
N ILE A 122 -25.93 -11.65 -6.38
CA ILE A 122 -25.12 -10.45 -6.11
C ILE A 122 -26.00 -9.20 -6.08
N LEU A 123 -26.93 -9.08 -7.03
CA LEU A 123 -27.83 -7.92 -7.13
C LEU A 123 -28.85 -7.88 -5.98
N GLU A 124 -29.39 -9.03 -5.58
CA GLU A 124 -30.28 -9.16 -4.43
C GLU A 124 -29.53 -8.85 -3.13
N SER A 125 -28.34 -9.43 -2.94
CA SER A 125 -27.49 -9.13 -1.78
C SER A 125 -27.19 -7.64 -1.65
N TYR A 126 -26.92 -6.96 -2.77
CA TYR A 126 -26.77 -5.50 -2.77
C TYR A 126 -28.05 -4.80 -2.25
N LYS A 127 -29.23 -5.15 -2.76
CA LYS A 127 -30.50 -4.54 -2.33
C LYS A 127 -30.81 -4.82 -0.86
N ASP A 128 -30.67 -6.07 -0.43
CA ASP A 128 -31.00 -6.53 0.91
C ASP A 128 -30.08 -5.94 1.97
N LEU A 129 -28.79 -5.80 1.67
CA LEU A 129 -27.84 -5.17 2.59
C LEU A 129 -28.17 -3.68 2.80
N TYR A 130 -28.54 -2.96 1.75
CA TYR A 130 -28.93 -1.55 1.87
C TYR A 130 -30.35 -1.33 2.41
N SER A 131 -31.23 -2.33 2.35
CA SER A 131 -32.54 -2.27 3.01
C SER A 131 -32.43 -2.55 4.50
N LYS A 132 -31.54 -3.47 4.89
CA LYS A 132 -31.34 -3.89 6.28
C LYS A 132 -30.43 -2.96 7.08
N TYR A 133 -29.42 -2.37 6.44
CA TYR A 133 -28.41 -1.57 7.12
C TYR A 133 -28.33 -0.16 6.54
N LYS A 134 -28.40 0.85 7.41
CA LYS A 134 -28.22 2.25 7.03
C LYS A 134 -26.79 2.55 6.55
N VAL A 135 -25.81 1.88 7.16
CA VAL A 135 -24.38 2.03 6.86
C VAL A 135 -23.75 0.64 6.89
N LEU A 136 -23.03 0.28 5.84
CA LEU A 136 -22.29 -0.97 5.73
C LEU A 136 -20.86 -0.81 6.21
N ASP A 137 -20.31 -1.85 6.84
CA ASP A 137 -18.90 -1.86 7.22
C ASP A 137 -18.01 -1.97 5.98
N SER A 138 -16.76 -1.52 6.11
CA SER A 138 -15.84 -1.46 4.99
C SER A 138 -15.53 -2.83 4.37
N THR A 139 -15.57 -3.91 5.16
CA THR A 139 -15.32 -5.25 4.65
C THR A 139 -16.42 -5.68 3.69
N THR A 140 -17.68 -5.49 4.09
CA THR A 140 -18.85 -5.80 3.24
C THR A 140 -18.90 -4.90 2.01
N CYS A 141 -18.65 -3.59 2.14
CA CYS A 141 -18.55 -2.68 1.00
C CYS A 141 -17.53 -3.18 -0.04
N GLU A 142 -16.33 -3.58 0.40
CA GLU A 142 -15.32 -4.12 -0.51
C GLU A 142 -15.81 -5.39 -1.22
N LYS A 143 -16.47 -6.32 -0.52
CA LYS A 143 -16.94 -7.57 -1.16
C LYS A 143 -18.03 -7.30 -2.19
N LEU A 144 -18.93 -6.37 -1.90
CA LEU A 144 -19.92 -5.89 -2.86
C LEU A 144 -19.27 -5.23 -4.07
N ILE A 145 -18.29 -4.34 -3.89
CA ILE A 145 -17.58 -3.69 -5.00
C ILE A 145 -16.99 -4.74 -5.94
N HIS A 146 -16.30 -5.72 -5.38
CA HIS A 146 -15.69 -6.80 -6.15
C HIS A 146 -16.72 -7.61 -6.93
N ALA A 147 -17.79 -8.07 -6.27
CA ALA A 147 -18.83 -8.86 -6.89
C ALA A 147 -19.63 -8.07 -7.94
N LEU A 148 -19.98 -6.80 -7.68
CA LEU A 148 -20.69 -5.96 -8.65
C LEU A 148 -19.85 -5.70 -9.90
N CYS A 149 -18.54 -5.46 -9.75
CA CYS A 149 -17.67 -5.22 -10.90
C CYS A 149 -17.53 -6.44 -11.81
N VAL A 150 -17.55 -7.67 -11.26
CA VAL A 150 -17.42 -8.89 -12.06
C VAL A 150 -18.64 -9.14 -12.96
N ILE A 151 -19.80 -8.60 -12.59
CA ILE A 151 -21.04 -8.66 -13.39
C ILE A 151 -21.27 -7.38 -14.21
N GLY A 152 -20.29 -6.48 -14.29
CA GLY A 152 -20.38 -5.25 -15.07
C GLY A 152 -21.18 -4.11 -14.42
N GLU A 153 -21.58 -4.24 -13.16
CA GLU A 153 -22.38 -3.26 -12.41
C GLU A 153 -21.52 -2.15 -11.77
N TRP A 154 -20.61 -1.58 -12.56
CA TRP A 154 -19.64 -0.58 -12.10
C TRP A 154 -20.30 0.69 -11.52
N LYS A 155 -21.51 1.06 -11.97
CA LYS A 155 -22.26 2.20 -11.41
C LYS A 155 -22.66 1.95 -9.95
N LYS A 156 -23.17 0.75 -9.66
CA LYS A 156 -23.49 0.35 -8.28
C LYS A 156 -22.22 0.25 -7.45
N ALA A 157 -21.14 -0.30 -8.01
CA ALA A 157 -19.85 -0.38 -7.33
C ALA A 157 -19.27 1.01 -6.99
N LEU A 158 -19.41 2.02 -7.87
CA LEU A 158 -19.02 3.40 -7.58
C LEU A 158 -19.80 3.99 -6.40
N LYS A 159 -21.11 3.74 -6.33
CA LYS A 159 -21.91 4.16 -5.18
C LYS A 159 -21.42 3.51 -3.89
N VAL A 160 -21.15 2.20 -3.90
CA VAL A 160 -20.61 1.49 -2.73
C VAL A 160 -19.22 2.04 -2.35
N LEU A 161 -18.40 2.45 -3.33
CA LEU A 161 -17.10 3.08 -3.08
C LEU A 161 -17.22 4.47 -2.43
N ASP A 162 -18.29 5.20 -2.71
CA ASP A 162 -18.56 6.47 -2.01
C ASP A 162 -19.07 6.21 -0.60
N ASP A 163 -19.94 5.21 -0.41
CA ASP A 163 -20.48 4.84 0.89
C ASP A 163 -19.42 4.29 1.84
N ILE A 164 -18.36 3.63 1.34
CA ILE A 164 -17.28 3.12 2.19
C ILE A 164 -16.61 4.25 2.99
N LYS A 165 -16.60 5.49 2.47
CA LYS A 165 -16.03 6.67 3.14
C LYS A 165 -16.73 7.03 4.44
N LEU A 166 -17.96 6.55 4.64
CA LEU A 166 -18.71 6.71 5.88
C LEU A 166 -18.13 5.88 7.03
N THR A 167 -17.40 4.79 6.72
CA THR A 167 -16.84 3.88 7.73
C THR A 167 -15.31 3.79 7.69
N SER A 168 -14.69 3.90 6.51
CA SER A 168 -13.24 3.87 6.37
C SER A 168 -12.76 4.45 5.03
N LYS A 169 -11.44 4.46 4.81
CA LYS A 169 -10.90 4.81 3.48
C LYS A 169 -10.96 3.60 2.55
N PRO A 170 -11.43 3.74 1.30
CA PRO A 170 -11.39 2.65 0.34
C PRO A 170 -9.98 2.06 0.19
N SER A 171 -9.89 0.76 -0.05
CA SER A 171 -8.60 0.10 -0.28
C SER A 171 -8.12 0.28 -1.72
N HIS A 172 -6.81 0.04 -1.92
CA HIS A 172 -6.19 -0.07 -3.23
C HIS A 172 -6.94 -1.06 -4.14
N SER A 173 -7.43 -2.16 -3.55
CA SER A 173 -8.17 -3.21 -4.27
C SER A 173 -9.53 -2.70 -4.77
N ALA A 174 -10.30 -2.02 -3.91
CA ALA A 174 -11.60 -1.47 -4.27
C ALA A 174 -11.49 -0.48 -5.45
N TYR A 175 -10.54 0.46 -5.38
CA TYR A 175 -10.24 1.38 -6.48
C TYR A 175 -9.86 0.60 -7.75
N SER A 176 -8.92 -0.34 -7.64
CA SER A 176 -8.36 -1.04 -8.80
C SER A 176 -9.38 -1.89 -9.55
N VAL A 177 -10.28 -2.55 -8.83
CA VAL A 177 -11.32 -3.40 -9.44
C VAL A 177 -12.37 -2.58 -10.19
N ILE A 178 -12.79 -1.42 -9.64
CA ILE A 178 -13.72 -0.53 -10.34
C ILE A 178 -13.05 0.08 -11.57
N ILE A 179 -11.80 0.55 -11.45
CA ILE A 179 -11.03 1.09 -12.58
C ILE A 179 -10.92 0.04 -13.70
N ALA A 180 -10.62 -1.22 -13.34
CA ALA A 180 -10.58 -2.32 -14.30
C ALA A 180 -11.92 -2.53 -15.02
N SER A 181 -13.02 -2.55 -14.26
CA SER A 181 -14.38 -2.69 -14.81
C SER A 181 -14.75 -1.52 -15.74
N LEU A 182 -14.35 -0.29 -15.40
CA LEU A 182 -14.57 0.90 -16.24
C LEU A 182 -13.81 0.80 -17.57
N PHE A 183 -12.55 0.37 -17.56
CA PHE A 183 -11.81 0.14 -18.81
C PHE A 183 -12.44 -0.96 -19.67
N GLN A 184 -12.87 -2.07 -19.06
CA GLN A 184 -13.58 -3.15 -19.75
C GLN A 184 -14.90 -2.66 -20.37
N ALA A 185 -15.60 -1.74 -19.71
CA ALA A 185 -16.81 -1.08 -20.20
C ALA A 185 -16.55 0.10 -21.17
N ASN A 186 -15.30 0.30 -21.62
CA ASN A 186 -14.87 1.42 -22.47
C ASN A 186 -15.13 2.83 -21.89
N LYS A 187 -15.16 2.96 -20.55
CA LYS A 187 -15.36 4.21 -19.81
C LYS A 187 -14.03 4.84 -19.37
N LYS A 188 -13.16 5.17 -20.34
CA LYS A 188 -11.82 5.72 -20.08
C LYS A 188 -11.88 7.00 -19.23
N SER A 189 -12.78 7.93 -19.52
CA SER A 189 -12.82 9.22 -18.82
C SER A 189 -13.08 9.03 -17.33
N GLU A 190 -14.04 8.19 -16.99
CA GLU A 190 -14.41 7.83 -15.62
C GLU A 190 -13.29 7.05 -14.94
N ALA A 191 -12.62 6.14 -15.66
CA ALA A 191 -11.46 5.42 -15.14
C ALA A 191 -10.32 6.37 -14.78
N MET A 192 -10.00 7.35 -15.63
CA MET A 192 -8.93 8.32 -15.37
C MET A 192 -9.24 9.21 -14.15
N LYS A 193 -10.47 9.72 -14.03
CA LYS A 193 -10.91 10.46 -12.84
C LYS A 193 -10.77 9.63 -11.56
N LEU A 194 -11.08 8.34 -11.65
CA LEU A 194 -10.97 7.44 -10.50
C LEU A 194 -9.50 7.12 -10.15
N ILE A 195 -8.61 7.05 -11.14
CA ILE A 195 -7.15 6.94 -10.93
C ILE A 195 -6.62 8.16 -10.17
N GLU A 196 -6.98 9.38 -10.59
CA GLU A 196 -6.58 10.62 -9.92
C GLU A 196 -7.05 10.62 -8.45
N ARG A 197 -8.32 10.30 -8.21
CA ARG A 197 -8.86 10.16 -6.84
C ARG A 197 -8.13 9.10 -6.03
N SER A 198 -7.75 7.98 -6.65
CA SER A 198 -6.98 6.91 -6.01
C SER A 198 -5.60 7.40 -5.56
N VAL A 199 -4.94 8.23 -6.37
CA VAL A 199 -3.67 8.87 -6.00
C VAL A 199 -3.86 9.85 -4.84
N SER A 200 -4.84 10.76 -4.93
CA SER A 200 -5.12 11.74 -3.88
C SER A 200 -5.43 11.09 -2.52
N ASP A 201 -6.09 9.94 -2.53
CA ASP A 201 -6.39 9.15 -1.33
C ASP A 201 -5.18 8.35 -0.79
N ASN A 202 -4.00 8.46 -1.42
CA ASN A 202 -2.82 7.63 -1.17
C ASN A 202 -3.16 6.14 -1.24
N ARG A 203 -3.80 5.77 -2.35
CA ARG A 203 -4.19 4.41 -2.71
C ARG A 203 -3.72 4.13 -4.14
N PRO A 204 -2.42 3.93 -4.39
CA PRO A 204 -1.96 3.56 -5.74
C PRO A 204 -2.67 2.33 -6.30
N ILE A 205 -2.96 2.35 -7.60
CA ILE A 205 -3.67 1.26 -8.27
C ILE A 205 -2.81 0.00 -8.36
N GLN A 206 -3.47 -1.15 -8.40
CA GLN A 206 -2.86 -2.48 -8.43
C GLN A 206 -2.87 -3.07 -9.83
N HIS A 207 -2.15 -4.19 -9.98
CA HIS A 207 -1.99 -4.91 -11.24
C HIS A 207 -3.29 -5.11 -12.05
N VAL A 208 -4.42 -5.41 -11.40
CA VAL A 208 -5.70 -5.63 -12.10
C VAL A 208 -6.15 -4.39 -12.90
N ALA A 209 -5.92 -3.18 -12.37
CA ALA A 209 -6.25 -1.93 -13.04
C ALA A 209 -5.29 -1.65 -14.20
N TYR A 210 -3.98 -1.80 -13.98
CA TYR A 210 -2.98 -1.66 -15.04
C TYR A 210 -3.22 -2.63 -16.19
N ALA A 211 -3.50 -3.90 -15.86
CA ALA A 211 -3.77 -4.92 -16.86
C ALA A 211 -4.99 -4.56 -17.72
N ALA A 212 -6.07 -4.12 -17.08
CA ALA A 212 -7.28 -3.67 -17.79
C ALA A 212 -7.03 -2.42 -18.65
N TRP A 213 -6.24 -1.46 -18.16
CA TRP A 213 -5.89 -0.25 -18.91
C TRP A 213 -5.07 -0.60 -20.16
N ILE A 214 -4.01 -1.40 -20.02
CA ILE A 214 -3.19 -1.87 -21.14
C ILE A 214 -4.05 -2.63 -22.15
N ASN A 215 -4.86 -3.59 -21.69
CA ASN A 215 -5.74 -4.36 -22.56
C ASN A 215 -6.76 -3.49 -23.30
N TYR A 216 -7.32 -2.46 -22.63
CA TYR A 216 -8.19 -1.49 -23.27
C TYR A 216 -7.46 -0.74 -24.40
N VAL A 217 -6.22 -0.29 -24.18
CA VAL A 217 -5.41 0.38 -25.19
C VAL A 217 -5.15 -0.54 -26.39
N LEU A 218 -4.66 -1.77 -26.14
CA LEU A 218 -4.38 -2.78 -27.18
C LEU A 218 -5.63 -3.19 -27.97
N LYS A 219 -6.80 -3.25 -27.32
CA LYS A 219 -8.07 -3.58 -27.97
C LYS A 219 -8.55 -2.43 -28.84
N LYS A 220 -8.51 -1.20 -28.33
CA LYS A 220 -9.13 -0.02 -28.94
C LYS A 220 -8.33 0.55 -30.11
N TYR A 221 -7.00 0.57 -30.01
CA TYR A 221 -6.14 1.15 -31.03
C TYR A 221 -5.40 0.04 -31.78
N LYS A 222 -5.11 0.26 -33.06
CA LYS A 222 -4.41 -0.71 -33.92
C LYS A 222 -3.15 -0.15 -34.54
N ASP A 223 -3.11 1.16 -34.77
CA ASP A 223 -1.92 1.82 -35.27
C ASP A 223 -0.87 1.92 -34.16
N LYS A 224 0.37 1.57 -34.52
CA LYS A 224 1.49 1.49 -33.55
C LYS A 224 1.75 2.83 -32.86
N LYS A 225 1.61 3.94 -33.58
CA LYS A 225 1.88 5.29 -33.05
C LYS A 225 0.90 5.68 -31.94
N THR A 226 -0.41 5.50 -32.17
CA THR A 226 -1.44 5.83 -31.17
C THR A 226 -1.45 4.84 -30.02
N LEU A 227 -1.14 3.56 -30.28
CA LEU A 227 -0.92 2.57 -29.22
C LEU A 227 0.18 3.02 -28.26
N ILE A 228 1.37 3.34 -28.78
CA ILE A 228 2.50 3.81 -27.96
C ILE A 228 2.11 5.08 -27.20
N LYS A 229 1.45 6.04 -27.86
CA LYS A 229 0.98 7.28 -27.21
C LYS A 229 0.11 7.00 -25.98
N HIS A 230 -0.83 6.06 -26.07
CA HIS A 230 -1.72 5.75 -24.95
C HIS A 230 -1.11 4.81 -23.92
N LEU A 231 -0.15 3.97 -24.28
CA LEU A 231 0.65 3.21 -23.31
C LEU A 231 1.57 4.13 -22.52
N GLU A 232 2.08 5.20 -23.14
CA GLU A 232 2.92 6.20 -22.46
C GLU A 232 2.17 6.93 -21.34
N GLU A 233 0.84 7.10 -21.44
CA GLU A 233 0.03 7.64 -20.34
C GLU A 233 0.19 6.83 -19.04
N ILE A 234 0.43 5.52 -19.16
CA ILE A 234 0.65 4.61 -18.02
C ILE A 234 2.03 4.85 -17.43
N ASN A 235 3.05 4.97 -18.27
CA ASN A 235 4.43 5.28 -17.85
C ASN A 235 4.48 6.63 -17.12
N VAL A 236 3.86 7.66 -17.70
CA VAL A 236 3.74 9.00 -17.12
C VAL A 236 3.00 8.94 -15.78
N HIS A 237 1.91 8.16 -15.68
CA HIS A 237 1.23 7.97 -14.41
C HIS A 237 2.15 7.35 -13.34
N ILE A 238 2.91 6.31 -13.68
CA ILE A 238 3.83 5.66 -12.74
C ILE A 238 4.94 6.65 -12.31
N ALA A 239 5.52 7.38 -13.26
CA ALA A 239 6.59 8.33 -13.02
C ALA A 239 6.14 9.52 -12.15
N ASN A 240 5.07 10.21 -12.53
CA ASN A 240 4.59 11.41 -11.84
C ASN A 240 4.13 11.14 -10.41
N ASN A 241 3.70 9.90 -10.13
CA ASN A 241 3.17 9.53 -8.82
C ASN A 241 4.15 8.67 -8.01
N ALA A 242 5.38 8.47 -8.51
CA ALA A 242 6.42 7.65 -7.89
C ALA A 242 5.91 6.27 -7.41
N VAL A 243 5.04 5.63 -8.20
CA VAL A 243 4.34 4.40 -7.78
C VAL A 243 5.24 3.19 -7.96
N ASN A 244 5.46 2.45 -6.88
CA ASN A 244 6.08 1.13 -6.98
C ASN A 244 5.09 0.12 -7.57
N VAL A 245 5.36 -0.36 -8.78
CA VAL A 245 4.55 -1.40 -9.42
C VAL A 245 4.97 -2.80 -8.96
N THR A 246 4.03 -3.74 -8.99
CA THR A 246 4.35 -5.15 -8.70
C THR A 246 5.14 -5.78 -9.83
N GLU A 247 5.91 -6.83 -9.53
CA GLU A 247 6.66 -7.61 -10.53
C GLU A 247 5.75 -8.09 -11.67
N LYS A 248 4.56 -8.61 -11.34
CA LYS A 248 3.56 -9.02 -12.33
C LYS A 248 3.13 -7.88 -13.27
N THR A 249 3.02 -6.65 -12.76
CA THR A 249 2.68 -5.48 -13.58
C THR A 249 3.86 -5.09 -14.47
N ALA A 250 5.07 -5.09 -13.93
CA ALA A 250 6.27 -4.78 -14.69
C ALA A 250 6.50 -5.79 -15.82
N GLN A 251 6.30 -7.09 -15.55
CA GLN A 251 6.35 -8.15 -16.58
C GLN A 251 5.32 -7.90 -17.68
N PHE A 252 4.07 -7.57 -17.32
CA PHE A 252 3.03 -7.32 -18.32
C PHE A 252 3.32 -6.08 -19.18
N ILE A 253 3.87 -5.01 -18.59
CA ILE A 253 4.34 -3.83 -19.33
C ILE A 253 5.49 -4.22 -20.27
N GLN A 254 6.49 -4.95 -19.77
CA GLN A 254 7.63 -5.41 -20.56
C GLN A 254 7.18 -6.25 -21.76
N GLU A 255 6.36 -7.29 -21.54
CA GLU A 255 5.79 -8.13 -22.61
C GLU A 255 5.03 -7.30 -23.64
N THR A 256 4.24 -6.32 -23.18
CA THR A 256 3.49 -5.42 -24.07
C THR A 256 4.43 -4.64 -25.00
N TYR A 257 5.50 -4.05 -24.47
CA TYR A 257 6.48 -3.32 -25.29
C TYR A 257 7.31 -4.24 -26.19
N THR A 258 7.71 -5.42 -25.72
CA THR A 258 8.40 -6.44 -26.53
C THR A 258 7.55 -6.87 -27.72
N ASN A 259 6.24 -7.08 -27.52
CA ASN A 259 5.30 -7.41 -28.60
C ASN A 259 5.17 -6.28 -29.64
N LEU A 260 5.37 -5.03 -29.22
CA LEU A 260 5.45 -3.86 -30.10
C LEU A 260 6.83 -3.65 -30.75
N LYS A 261 7.75 -4.62 -30.61
CA LYS A 261 9.12 -4.64 -31.16
C LYS A 261 10.05 -3.61 -30.52
N TRP A 262 9.85 -3.29 -29.25
CA TRP A 262 10.82 -2.57 -28.44
C TRP A 262 11.77 -3.54 -27.75
N ASP A 263 13.00 -3.09 -27.46
CA ASP A 263 13.92 -3.81 -26.58
C ASP A 263 13.59 -3.49 -25.12
N ALA A 264 12.69 -4.29 -24.52
CA ALA A 264 12.23 -4.09 -23.15
C ALA A 264 12.83 -5.14 -22.21
N GLN A 265 13.63 -4.68 -21.24
CA GLN A 265 14.39 -5.54 -20.34
C GLN A 265 14.30 -5.09 -18.88
N PHE A 266 14.36 -6.04 -17.96
CA PHE A 266 14.62 -5.74 -16.55
C PHE A 266 16.09 -5.38 -16.36
N THR A 267 16.33 -4.30 -15.63
CA THR A 267 17.68 -3.80 -15.39
C THR A 267 17.84 -3.31 -13.96
N ARG A 268 19.06 -2.93 -13.61
CA ARG A 268 19.39 -2.28 -12.35
C ARG A 268 19.91 -0.89 -12.62
N ILE A 269 19.63 0.02 -11.68
CA ILE A 269 20.17 1.36 -11.70
C ILE A 269 21.39 1.40 -10.77
N ARG A 270 22.51 1.89 -11.28
CA ARG A 270 23.73 2.08 -10.50
C ARG A 270 23.50 3.15 -9.45
N LYS A 271 23.72 2.83 -8.18
CA LYS A 271 23.47 3.73 -7.05
C LYS A 271 24.38 4.96 -7.01
N LEU A 272 25.56 4.90 -7.65
CA LEU A 272 26.56 5.95 -7.60
C LEU A 272 26.10 7.23 -8.34
N ASP A 273 25.45 7.06 -9.48
CA ASP A 273 25.16 8.14 -10.42
C ASP A 273 23.81 7.99 -11.14
N GLY A 274 23.03 6.96 -10.83
CA GLY A 274 21.71 6.77 -11.44
C GLY A 274 21.75 6.22 -12.87
N GLN A 275 22.88 5.71 -13.35
CA GLN A 275 22.94 5.14 -14.71
C GLN A 275 22.29 3.76 -14.78
N CYS A 276 21.52 3.50 -15.84
CA CYS A 276 20.96 2.20 -16.17
C CYS A 276 22.07 1.23 -16.61
N MET A 277 22.08 0.02 -16.06
CA MET A 277 23.07 -1.02 -16.40
C MET A 277 22.84 -1.70 -17.77
N CYS A 278 21.73 -1.39 -18.45
CA CYS A 278 21.40 -1.98 -19.76
C CYS A 278 21.67 -0.99 -20.89
N CYS A 279 21.01 0.17 -20.88
CA CYS A 279 21.14 1.17 -21.94
C CYS A 279 22.18 2.26 -21.68
N ASN A 280 22.81 2.29 -20.50
CA ASN A 280 23.74 3.34 -20.08
C ASN A 280 23.14 4.77 -20.03
N GLU A 281 21.82 4.92 -20.15
CA GLU A 281 21.16 6.20 -19.91
C GLU A 281 21.11 6.53 -18.42
N LYS A 282 21.11 7.82 -18.09
CA LYS A 282 21.08 8.32 -16.71
C LYS A 282 19.66 8.74 -16.35
N LEU A 283 19.16 8.30 -15.21
CA LEU A 283 17.88 8.78 -14.69
C LEU A 283 17.93 10.26 -14.36
N ASP A 284 16.81 10.96 -14.56
CA ASP A 284 16.65 12.33 -14.13
C ASP A 284 16.82 12.45 -12.61
N CYS A 285 17.52 13.51 -12.20
CA CYS A 285 17.63 13.84 -10.80
C CYS A 285 16.29 14.40 -10.33
N LEU A 286 15.71 13.79 -9.29
CA LEU A 286 14.53 14.33 -8.62
C LEU A 286 14.87 15.71 -8.05
N LYS A 287 14.41 16.76 -8.73
CA LYS A 287 14.49 18.13 -8.24
C LYS A 287 13.15 18.48 -7.60
N ILE A 288 13.19 18.93 -6.36
CA ILE A 288 12.05 19.57 -5.73
C ILE A 288 11.99 20.98 -6.31
N THR A 289 10.83 21.39 -6.82
CA THR A 289 10.61 22.75 -7.30
C THR A 289 10.69 23.75 -6.14
N GLU A 290 10.94 25.02 -6.43
CA GLU A 290 11.00 26.05 -5.39
C GLU A 290 9.65 26.18 -4.66
N GLU A 291 8.55 26.07 -5.40
CA GLU A 291 7.19 26.08 -4.84
C GLU A 291 6.93 24.88 -3.92
N GLU A 292 7.33 23.67 -4.31
CA GLU A 292 7.23 22.48 -3.47
C GLU A 292 8.09 22.60 -2.21
N PHE A 293 9.30 23.15 -2.34
CA PHE A 293 10.20 23.34 -1.21
C PHE A 293 9.63 24.35 -0.20
N ILE A 294 9.14 25.51 -0.68
CA ILE A 294 8.49 26.52 0.18
C ILE A 294 7.26 25.94 0.86
N SER A 295 6.42 25.21 0.12
CA SER A 295 5.24 24.54 0.68
C SER A 295 5.62 23.51 1.76
N LEU A 296 6.64 22.70 1.52
CA LEU A 296 7.16 21.74 2.50
C LEU A 296 7.72 22.45 3.74
N GLN A 297 8.50 23.51 3.55
CA GLN A 297 9.08 24.31 4.62
C GLN A 297 7.99 24.95 5.50
N GLY A 298 6.97 25.56 4.89
CA GLY A 298 5.84 26.16 5.60
C GLY A 298 5.06 25.11 6.41
N ASN A 299 4.72 23.98 5.80
CA ASN A 299 4.03 22.88 6.48
C ASN A 299 4.82 22.34 7.68
N ILE A 300 6.14 22.20 7.57
CA ILE A 300 6.99 21.76 8.68
C ILE A 300 7.01 22.81 9.79
N LYS A 301 7.24 24.09 9.45
CA LYS A 301 7.34 25.17 10.43
C LYS A 301 6.03 25.33 11.21
N GLU A 302 4.90 25.42 10.51
CA GLU A 302 3.60 25.69 11.13
C GLU A 302 3.05 24.49 11.90
N LYS A 303 3.15 23.27 11.37
CA LYS A 303 2.50 22.09 11.98
C LYS A 303 3.37 21.33 12.98
N LEU A 304 4.70 21.33 12.81
CA LEU A 304 5.60 20.53 13.65
C LEU A 304 6.38 21.36 14.67
N ILE A 305 6.68 22.62 14.35
CA ILE A 305 7.49 23.48 15.23
C ILE A 305 6.59 24.42 16.03
N VAL A 306 5.64 25.09 15.36
CA VAL A 306 4.71 26.05 16.00
C VAL A 306 3.39 25.40 16.44
N GLY A 307 3.01 24.28 15.82
CA GLY A 307 1.68 23.66 15.93
C GLY A 307 1.25 23.27 17.35
N SER A 308 -0.06 23.29 17.56
CA SER A 308 -0.82 23.18 18.81
C SER A 308 -0.75 21.83 19.56
N ASP A 309 0.41 21.19 19.61
CA ASP A 309 0.62 20.04 20.50
C ASP A 309 0.84 20.57 21.93
N LEU A 310 0.05 20.07 22.89
CA LEU A 310 0.05 20.52 24.30
C LEU A 310 1.39 20.25 25.03
N PHE A 311 2.36 19.65 24.32
CA PHE A 311 3.70 19.24 24.75
C PHE A 311 4.81 19.91 23.92
N LEU A 312 4.64 21.20 23.56
CA LEU A 312 5.62 21.98 22.79
C LEU A 312 7.07 21.71 23.23
N LYS A 313 7.91 21.27 22.28
CA LYS A 313 9.35 21.00 22.50
C LYS A 313 10.25 22.23 22.36
N THR A 314 9.73 23.34 21.82
CA THR A 314 10.48 24.56 21.50
C THR A 314 9.55 25.77 21.62
N SER A 315 10.01 26.87 22.24
CA SER A 315 9.21 28.11 22.35
C SER A 315 9.34 28.98 21.08
N PRO A 316 8.36 29.87 20.79
CA PRO A 316 8.47 30.81 19.67
C PRO A 316 9.76 31.65 19.72
N GLU A 317 10.19 32.07 20.90
CA GLU A 317 11.40 32.88 21.10
C GLU A 317 12.68 32.07 20.87
N GLU A 318 12.68 30.77 21.19
CA GLU A 318 13.80 29.89 20.87
C GLU A 318 13.93 29.66 19.37
N LEU A 319 12.80 29.47 18.68
CA LEU A 319 12.77 29.37 17.22
C LEU A 319 13.25 30.67 16.56
N ASP A 320 12.79 31.82 17.04
CA ASP A 320 13.17 33.12 16.49
C ASP A 320 14.68 33.38 16.62
N ARG A 321 15.25 33.13 17.81
CA ARG A 321 16.72 33.19 18.02
C ARG A 321 17.48 32.26 17.07
N PHE A 322 16.97 31.06 16.82
CA PHE A 322 17.60 30.13 15.88
C PHE A 322 17.52 30.64 14.44
N LEU A 323 16.39 31.20 14.01
CA LEU A 323 16.24 31.75 12.66
C LEU A 323 17.17 32.95 12.45
N GLN A 324 17.21 33.88 13.41
CA GLN A 324 18.14 35.02 13.37
C GLN A 324 19.60 34.56 13.29
N PHE A 325 19.99 33.54 14.07
CA PHE A 325 21.32 32.96 13.97
C PHE A 325 21.63 32.49 12.55
N VAL A 326 20.73 31.68 11.97
CA VAL A 326 20.92 31.11 10.63
C VAL A 326 21.04 32.21 9.59
N ASP A 327 20.20 33.25 9.67
CA ASP A 327 20.24 34.38 8.74
C ASP A 327 21.57 35.17 8.84
N GLU A 328 22.06 35.42 10.06
CA GLU A 328 23.33 36.13 10.29
C GLU A 328 24.58 35.33 9.89
N THR A 329 24.48 34.00 9.92
CA THR A 329 25.63 33.10 9.77
C THR A 329 25.61 32.28 8.48
N ALA A 330 24.56 32.37 7.67
CA ALA A 330 24.48 31.86 6.31
C ALA A 330 25.58 32.46 5.39
N PRO A 331 25.83 31.90 4.20
CA PRO A 331 25.33 30.62 3.69
C PRO A 331 26.06 29.44 4.32
N TYR A 332 25.43 28.26 4.28
CA TYR A 332 25.99 26.98 4.70
C TYR A 332 26.00 26.01 3.51
N ASP A 333 27.07 25.23 3.36
CA ASP A 333 27.14 24.14 2.39
C ASP A 333 26.46 22.86 2.91
N VAL A 334 26.54 22.62 4.22
CA VAL A 334 26.13 21.35 4.84
C VAL A 334 25.52 21.61 6.21
N VAL A 335 24.38 20.97 6.51
CA VAL A 335 23.79 20.93 7.85
C VAL A 335 23.98 19.53 8.42
N LEU A 336 24.54 19.44 9.63
CA LEU A 336 24.88 18.17 10.29
C LEU A 336 24.05 17.99 11.56
N ASP A 337 23.32 16.87 11.65
CA ASP A 337 22.70 16.42 12.91
C ASP A 337 23.74 15.67 13.75
N ALA A 338 24.33 16.39 14.70
CA ALA A 338 25.43 15.92 15.53
C ALA A 338 25.06 14.67 16.35
N LEU A 339 23.81 14.62 16.84
CA LEU A 339 23.35 13.50 17.65
C LEU A 339 23.17 12.26 16.79
N ASN A 340 22.56 12.40 15.61
CA ASN A 340 22.40 11.26 14.70
C ASN A 340 23.77 10.68 14.30
N ILE A 341 24.71 11.54 13.87
CA ILE A 341 26.08 11.15 13.50
C ILE A 341 26.76 10.38 14.63
N ALA A 342 26.70 10.91 15.86
CA ALA A 342 27.35 10.31 17.01
C ALA A 342 26.75 8.94 17.42
N TYR A 343 25.46 8.69 17.15
CA TYR A 343 24.78 7.44 17.52
C TYR A 343 24.86 6.34 16.45
N VAL A 344 25.36 6.63 15.25
CA VAL A 344 25.74 5.60 14.24
C VAL A 344 26.85 4.68 14.79
N ALA A 345 27.61 5.14 15.80
CA ALA A 345 28.70 4.43 16.46
C ALA A 345 28.34 3.13 17.19
N ARG A 346 27.05 2.77 17.29
CA ARG A 346 26.57 1.68 18.17
C ARG A 346 27.23 0.31 17.97
N ASN A 347 27.90 0.08 16.83
CA ASN A 347 28.58 -1.18 16.50
C ASN A 347 30.08 -1.04 16.10
N GLY A 348 30.74 0.09 16.42
CA GLY A 348 32.14 0.35 16.02
C GLY A 348 33.12 0.54 17.18
N ASN A 349 34.42 0.43 16.90
CA ASN A 349 35.51 0.69 17.87
C ASN A 349 35.72 2.18 18.23
N LEU A 350 35.05 3.10 17.52
CA LEU A 350 35.16 4.54 17.74
C LEU A 350 34.06 5.02 18.69
N ASP A 351 34.43 5.89 19.63
CA ASP A 351 33.47 6.53 20.51
C ASP A 351 32.61 7.57 19.76
N LYS A 352 31.52 7.99 20.40
CA LYS A 352 30.52 8.91 19.83
C LYS A 352 31.12 10.21 19.30
N VAL A 353 32.12 10.74 20.00
CA VAL A 353 32.78 12.01 19.67
C VAL A 353 33.79 11.83 18.53
N GLY A 354 34.49 10.69 18.48
CA GLY A 354 35.42 10.36 17.41
C GLY A 354 34.74 10.31 16.04
N ILE A 355 33.53 9.73 15.95
CA ILE A 355 32.77 9.71 14.69
C ILE A 355 32.35 11.13 14.27
N LEU A 356 31.85 11.92 15.22
CA LEU A 356 31.47 13.30 14.95
C LEU A 356 32.65 14.12 14.42
N ASN A 357 33.80 14.00 15.07
CA ASN A 357 35.04 14.65 14.64
C ASN A 357 35.48 14.20 13.23
N MET A 358 35.36 12.90 12.92
CA MET A 358 35.70 12.39 11.59
C MET A 358 34.84 13.04 10.49
N VAL A 359 33.53 13.16 10.71
CA VAL A 359 32.61 13.77 9.74
C VAL A 359 32.89 15.27 9.58
N VAL A 360 33.13 15.98 10.68
CA VAL A 360 33.46 17.42 10.69
C VAL A 360 34.76 17.66 9.92
N ASN A 361 35.83 16.91 10.22
CA ASN A 361 37.11 17.03 9.53
C ASN A 361 37.00 16.69 8.02
N TYR A 362 36.12 15.74 7.64
CA TYR A 362 35.89 15.39 6.24
C TYR A 362 35.37 16.57 5.42
N PHE A 363 34.45 17.35 5.98
CA PHE A 363 33.89 18.52 5.30
C PHE A 363 34.79 19.75 5.44
N GLU A 364 35.43 19.93 6.58
CA GLU A 364 36.40 21.01 6.82
C GLU A 364 37.59 20.91 5.86
N SER A 365 38.16 19.70 5.67
CA SER A 365 39.25 19.45 4.70
C SER A 365 38.85 19.69 3.24
N ARG A 366 37.56 19.85 2.95
CA ARG A 366 37.01 20.23 1.64
C ARG A 366 36.54 21.68 1.58
N ASN A 367 36.91 22.49 2.58
CA ASN A 367 36.55 23.90 2.70
C ASN A 367 35.02 24.13 2.65
N LYS A 368 34.24 23.25 3.30
CA LYS A 368 32.78 23.37 3.39
C LYS A 368 32.36 24.07 4.67
N LYS A 369 31.50 25.08 4.57
CA LYS A 369 30.92 25.78 5.73
C LYS A 369 29.74 24.98 6.27
N MET A 370 29.82 24.58 7.53
CA MET A 370 28.86 23.66 8.15
C MET A 370 28.02 24.34 9.23
N LEU A 371 26.74 23.95 9.33
CA LEU A 371 25.90 24.20 10.50
C LEU A 371 25.76 22.90 11.29
N LEU A 372 26.27 22.88 12.52
CA LEU A 372 26.18 21.70 13.38
C LEU A 372 25.02 21.85 14.37
N LEU A 373 24.01 20.97 14.26
CA LEU A 373 22.84 20.95 15.14
C LEU A 373 23.00 19.85 16.19
N GLY A 374 23.03 20.24 17.47
CA GLY A 374 23.18 19.32 18.60
C GLY A 374 22.08 19.47 19.65
N ARG A 375 22.09 18.59 20.65
CA ARG A 375 21.25 18.73 21.85
C ARG A 375 22.06 19.33 22.99
N LYS A 376 21.42 20.08 23.89
CA LYS A 376 22.05 20.68 25.08
C LYS A 376 22.90 19.72 25.90
N HIS A 377 22.46 18.47 26.07
CA HIS A 377 23.22 17.48 26.84
C HIS A 377 24.59 17.16 26.22
N MET A 378 24.79 17.39 24.92
CA MET A 378 26.08 17.20 24.24
C MET A 378 27.15 18.19 24.73
N LEU A 379 26.77 19.28 25.41
CA LEU A 379 27.73 20.17 26.07
C LEU A 379 28.46 19.51 27.25
N HIS A 380 27.91 18.41 27.79
CA HIS A 380 28.54 17.61 28.84
C HIS A 380 29.51 16.56 28.28
N TRP A 381 29.64 16.46 26.96
CA TRP A 381 30.62 15.56 26.34
C TRP A 381 32.05 16.10 26.53
N PRO A 382 33.09 15.28 26.34
CA PRO A 382 34.49 15.66 26.58
C PRO A 382 34.87 17.03 25.99
N ARG A 383 35.07 18.03 26.87
CA ARG A 383 35.23 19.46 26.50
C ARG A 383 36.33 19.70 25.47
N LYS A 384 37.51 19.07 25.63
CA LYS A 384 38.66 19.25 24.72
C LYS A 384 38.32 18.84 23.28
N GLN A 385 37.55 17.77 23.12
CA GLN A 385 37.18 17.26 21.80
C GLN A 385 36.02 18.06 21.20
N MET A 386 35.05 18.45 22.03
CA MET A 386 33.92 19.28 21.59
C MET A 386 34.35 20.71 21.21
N GLN A 387 35.30 21.32 21.92
CA GLN A 387 35.86 22.63 21.54
C GLN A 387 36.53 22.63 20.17
N ARG A 388 37.21 21.53 19.82
CA ARG A 388 37.82 21.34 18.49
C ARG A 388 36.76 21.24 17.38
N ILE A 389 35.58 20.70 17.69
CA ILE A 389 34.50 20.50 16.72
C ILE A 389 33.64 21.75 16.55
N MET A 390 33.37 22.50 17.63
CA MET A 390 32.34 23.55 17.64
C MET A 390 32.87 24.95 17.24
N GLY A 391 34.18 25.16 17.19
CA GLY A 391 34.77 26.45 16.82
C GLY A 391 34.32 27.62 17.73
N PRO A 392 34.62 28.88 17.36
CA PRO A 392 34.40 30.05 18.23
C PRO A 392 32.98 30.66 18.18
N LYS A 393 32.08 30.24 17.26
CA LYS A 393 30.73 30.80 17.13
C LYS A 393 29.68 29.75 17.54
N MET A 394 29.11 29.90 18.73
CA MET A 394 28.00 29.07 19.22
C MET A 394 26.81 29.95 19.63
N ILE A 395 25.59 29.49 19.32
CA ILE A 395 24.37 29.99 19.94
C ILE A 395 23.73 28.91 20.80
N HIS A 396 23.32 29.30 22.00
CA HIS A 396 22.64 28.46 22.96
C HIS A 396 21.13 28.65 22.80
N THR A 397 20.48 27.70 22.13
CA THR A 397 19.03 27.52 22.19
C THR A 397 18.70 26.52 23.33
N SER A 398 17.53 26.71 23.96
CA SER A 398 17.21 26.32 25.34
C SER A 398 17.28 24.83 25.66
#